data_AF-A0A1Z1W5N6-F1
#
_entry.id   AF-A0A1Z1W5N6-F1
#
_cell.length_a   1.000
_cell.length_b   1.000
_cell.length_c   1.000
_cell.angle_alpha   90.00
_cell.angle_beta   90.00
_cell.angle_gamma   90.00
#
_symmetry.space_group_name_H-M   'P 1'
#
loop_
_entity.id
_entity.type
_entity.pdbx_description
1 polymer ?
#
loop_
_entity_poly.entity_id
_entity_poly.type
_entity_poly.pdbx_seq_one_letter_code
_entity_poly.pdbx_strand_id
1 'polypeptide(L)'
;MIGVDGDRLAVVALDARRAQDVRIAGAKAAHLARAAGAGLPVLPGFVVAAAAADPEAHHGESELRRAWGELSDQGARPLVVRSSSAHEDGAESSLAGLFETVLDVHGWDAFTDAVRRVLRSAHRVPVRQVPDHGHDGAARADMAVLVQPMVRAVVGGVMFGADPLTGRYDRVLVSAVPGGPDRLVDGSADGVRHHLTRHARLVRTEPAEPRGSRLLDRGRLRRLVRLARLAEREFGGPQDIEFGFDADDRLWLFQTRPITAMPTAPPRGARLLGPGPVAETFPGVVQPLDEDLWLAPMSYGLTLALDLTGSAPRGQLRRLPVVTTVDGRAAADLRLLGAAPARGPGSAFLGFLNPAPGARRAAAAWRTGRLRAALPMLAVDLMADVDRYLSELPPPEEMLSGRLFAAVSWGRTVLASLHAQESLAGALLAHDSGATAVGEALAVLSEARAAEPDDARLVARHPVLLSLLPPSLGPRPPLPARTAWAGVPRGTAALPAREGCGCGCAGCRRCRPPWCARQPAASRPPGSSTIRPAWPCCAGPS
;
A
#
# COMPACT_ATOMS: atom_id res chain seq x y z
N MET A 1 44.05 3.85 -31.21
CA MET A 1 44.48 4.21 -29.84
C MET A 1 44.12 5.65 -29.62
N ILE A 2 43.26 5.95 -28.65
CA ILE A 2 43.04 7.31 -28.16
C ILE A 2 43.66 7.30 -26.76
N GLY A 3 44.72 8.08 -26.55
CA GLY A 3 45.34 8.20 -25.24
C GLY A 3 44.35 8.69 -24.19
N VAL A 4 44.68 8.55 -22.90
CA VAL A 4 44.15 9.56 -22.00
C VAL A 4 45.00 10.79 -22.29
N ASP A 5 44.44 11.84 -22.87
CA ASP A 5 45.12 13.15 -22.93
C ASP A 5 45.14 13.69 -21.49
N GLY A 6 46.11 13.22 -20.70
CA GLY A 6 46.21 13.48 -19.26
C GLY A 6 46.25 14.97 -18.94
N ASP A 7 46.79 15.78 -19.85
CA ASP A 7 46.85 17.24 -19.81
C ASP A 7 45.47 17.93 -19.68
N ARG A 8 44.37 17.19 -19.86
CA ARG A 8 42.99 17.71 -19.74
C ARG A 8 42.23 17.15 -18.53
N LEU A 9 42.88 16.41 -17.64
CA LEU A 9 42.28 15.84 -16.42
C LEU A 9 42.89 16.44 -15.16
N ALA A 10 42.03 16.98 -14.31
CA ALA A 10 42.31 17.47 -12.97
C ALA A 10 42.18 16.34 -11.93
N VAL A 11 43.10 16.28 -10.96
CA VAL A 11 43.00 15.36 -9.82
C VAL A 11 42.71 16.11 -8.51
N VAL A 12 41.67 15.66 -7.83
CA VAL A 12 41.12 16.28 -6.62
C VAL A 12 40.99 15.23 -5.51
N ALA A 13 41.79 15.32 -4.45
CA ALA A 13 41.65 14.45 -3.27
C ALA A 13 40.26 14.62 -2.63
N LEU A 14 39.62 13.52 -2.22
CA LEU A 14 38.22 13.50 -1.78
C LEU A 14 37.99 14.24 -0.45
N ASP A 15 39.03 14.39 0.38
CA ASP A 15 39.03 15.14 1.63
C ASP A 15 39.27 16.65 1.44
N ALA A 16 39.70 17.08 0.25
CA ALA A 16 39.91 18.50 -0.05
C ALA A 16 38.56 19.25 -0.12
N ARG A 17 38.52 20.47 0.45
CA ARG A 17 37.30 21.30 0.47
C ARG A 17 36.68 21.51 -0.92
N ARG A 18 37.51 21.63 -1.96
CA ARG A 18 37.09 21.74 -3.37
C ARG A 18 36.33 20.52 -3.90
N ALA A 19 36.58 19.32 -3.37
CA ALA A 19 35.84 18.12 -3.75
C ALA A 19 34.36 18.20 -3.35
N GLN A 20 33.97 19.13 -2.47
CA GLN A 20 32.59 19.37 -2.05
C GLN A 20 31.78 20.21 -3.07
N ASP A 21 32.42 20.74 -4.12
CA ASP A 21 31.71 21.46 -5.19
C ASP A 21 31.17 20.46 -6.23
N VAL A 22 29.85 20.39 -6.35
CA VAL A 22 29.12 19.53 -7.30
C VAL A 22 29.53 19.81 -8.75
N ARG A 23 29.99 21.03 -9.08
CA ARG A 23 30.43 21.41 -10.43
C ARG A 23 31.80 20.83 -10.79
N ILE A 24 32.63 20.55 -9.78
CA ILE A 24 33.96 19.94 -9.95
C ILE A 24 33.85 18.42 -9.85
N ALA A 25 33.20 17.94 -8.79
CA ALA A 25 33.26 16.54 -8.40
C ALA A 25 32.02 15.72 -8.82
N GLY A 26 30.96 16.35 -9.33
CA GLY A 26 29.65 15.73 -9.47
C GLY A 26 28.97 15.48 -8.12
N ALA A 27 27.67 15.17 -8.13
CA ALA A 27 26.86 15.13 -6.91
C ALA A 27 27.33 14.03 -5.92
N LYS A 28 27.55 12.81 -6.41
CA LYS A 28 27.93 11.65 -5.60
C LYS A 28 29.25 11.88 -4.85
N ALA A 29 30.30 12.31 -5.55
CA ALA A 29 31.59 12.56 -4.92
C ALA A 29 31.56 13.81 -4.02
N ALA A 30 30.82 14.86 -4.38
CA ALA A 30 30.65 16.05 -3.53
C ALA A 30 29.95 15.74 -2.21
N HIS A 31 28.91 14.90 -2.24
CA HIS A 31 28.27 14.41 -1.02
C HIS A 31 29.22 13.56 -0.17
N LEU A 32 30.05 12.72 -0.78
CA LEU A 32 31.06 11.92 -0.06
C LEU A 32 32.18 12.79 0.54
N ALA A 33 32.69 13.78 -0.19
CA ALA A 33 33.67 14.75 0.29
C ALA A 33 33.15 15.56 1.49
N ARG A 34 31.89 15.99 1.42
CA ARG A 34 31.21 16.71 2.51
C ARG A 34 31.02 15.80 3.73
N ALA A 35 30.58 14.56 3.53
CA ALA A 35 30.44 13.58 4.59
C ALA A 35 31.79 13.24 5.25
N ALA A 36 32.87 13.10 4.46
CA ALA A 36 34.23 12.90 4.97
C ALA A 36 34.71 14.08 5.83
N GLY A 37 34.53 15.32 5.35
CA GLY A 37 34.86 16.53 6.09
C GLY A 37 34.08 16.69 7.41
N ALA A 38 32.88 16.12 7.49
CA ALA A 38 32.07 16.05 8.71
C ALA A 38 32.38 14.84 9.62
N GLY A 39 33.41 14.04 9.28
CA GLY A 39 33.84 12.87 10.07
C GLY A 39 32.89 11.67 10.00
N LEU A 40 32.08 11.56 8.95
CA LEU A 40 31.37 10.32 8.62
C LEU A 40 32.38 9.32 8.02
N PRO A 41 32.16 8.00 8.16
CA PRO A 41 33.13 7.00 7.74
C PRO A 41 33.05 6.75 6.24
N VAL A 42 33.62 7.67 5.48
CA VAL A 42 33.74 7.61 4.01
C VAL A 42 35.10 7.01 3.66
N LEU A 43 35.16 6.19 2.60
CA LEU A 43 36.43 5.66 2.10
C LEU A 43 37.32 6.80 1.53
N PRO A 44 38.64 6.78 1.77
CA PRO A 44 39.55 7.70 1.11
C PRO A 44 39.48 7.52 -0.41
N GLY A 45 39.91 8.52 -1.16
CA GLY A 45 39.86 8.48 -2.61
C GLY A 45 40.22 9.81 -3.25
N PHE A 46 40.04 9.87 -4.55
CA PHE A 46 40.17 11.10 -5.33
C PHE A 46 39.12 11.14 -6.43
N VAL A 47 38.94 12.32 -7.00
CA VAL A 47 38.04 12.59 -8.12
C VAL A 47 38.89 13.03 -9.30
N VAL A 48 38.59 12.46 -10.45
CA VAL A 48 39.13 12.88 -11.75
C VAL A 48 38.07 13.74 -12.43
N ALA A 49 38.40 15.00 -12.67
CA ALA A 49 37.50 16.00 -13.28
C ALA A 49 38.12 16.53 -14.58
N ALA A 50 37.34 17.26 -15.38
CA ALA A 50 37.90 18.01 -16.50
C ALA A 50 38.81 19.14 -15.98
N ALA A 51 39.97 19.37 -16.60
CA ALA A 51 40.89 20.44 -16.21
C ALA A 51 40.25 21.84 -16.23
N ALA A 52 39.25 22.04 -17.09
CA ALA A 52 38.46 23.28 -17.16
C ALA A 52 37.51 23.49 -15.97
N ALA A 53 37.12 22.41 -15.27
CA ALA A 53 36.24 22.49 -14.10
C ALA A 53 37.00 22.90 -12.83
N ASP A 54 38.29 22.60 -12.73
CA ASP A 54 39.16 23.03 -11.62
C ASP A 54 40.56 23.44 -12.14
N PRO A 55 40.73 24.69 -12.61
CA PRO A 55 42.02 25.19 -13.09
C PRO A 55 43.14 25.15 -12.04
N GLU A 56 42.81 25.19 -10.75
CA GLU A 56 43.76 25.18 -9.63
C GLU A 56 44.25 23.77 -9.25
N ALA A 57 43.74 22.73 -9.93
CA ALA A 57 44.18 21.36 -9.71
C ALA A 57 45.59 21.08 -10.22
N HIS A 58 46.15 19.98 -9.72
CA HIS A 58 47.24 19.30 -10.39
C HIS A 58 46.65 18.53 -11.59
N HIS A 59 47.22 18.74 -12.77
CA HIS A 59 46.78 18.17 -14.05
C HIS A 59 47.85 17.23 -14.60
N GLY A 60 47.47 16.36 -15.55
CA GLY A 60 48.42 15.50 -16.26
C GLY A 60 48.41 14.03 -15.84
N GLU A 61 48.91 13.16 -16.72
CA GLU A 61 48.99 11.71 -16.45
C GLU A 61 49.85 11.39 -15.23
N SER A 62 50.94 12.13 -15.02
CA SER A 62 51.85 11.96 -13.89
C SER A 62 51.16 12.13 -12.53
N GLU A 63 50.25 13.10 -12.42
CA GLU A 63 49.47 13.32 -11.19
C GLU A 63 48.45 12.19 -10.98
N LEU A 64 47.72 11.83 -12.04
CA LEU A 64 46.77 10.72 -11.99
C LEU A 64 47.47 9.41 -11.60
N ARG A 65 48.70 9.20 -12.05
CA ARG A 65 49.54 8.04 -11.71
C ARG A 65 50.06 8.08 -10.28
N ARG A 66 50.40 9.27 -9.75
CA ARG A 66 50.71 9.47 -8.33
C ARG A 66 49.52 9.09 -7.44
N ALA A 67 48.37 9.72 -7.67
CA ALA A 67 47.17 9.48 -6.87
C ALA A 67 46.67 8.02 -6.98
N TRP A 68 46.74 7.42 -8.17
CA TRP A 68 46.50 5.98 -8.35
C TRP A 68 47.49 5.13 -7.54
N GLY A 69 48.79 5.42 -7.61
CA GLY A 69 49.83 4.64 -6.94
C GLY A 69 49.74 4.70 -5.41
N GLU A 70 49.42 5.87 -4.87
CA GLU A 70 49.19 6.08 -3.42
C GLU A 70 47.91 5.34 -2.95
N LEU A 71 46.80 5.46 -3.69
CA LEU A 71 45.52 4.87 -3.30
C LEU A 71 45.50 3.33 -3.48
N SER A 72 46.14 2.82 -4.53
CA SER A 72 46.21 1.38 -4.83
C SER A 72 47.39 0.66 -4.19
N ASP A 73 48.33 1.36 -3.55
CA ASP A 73 49.63 0.80 -3.15
C ASP A 73 50.36 0.14 -4.34
N GLN A 74 50.65 0.97 -5.35
CA GLN A 74 51.27 0.59 -6.64
C GLN A 74 50.56 -0.57 -7.37
N GLY A 75 49.24 -0.66 -7.21
CA GLY A 75 48.40 -1.71 -7.80
C GLY A 75 48.20 -2.96 -6.95
N ALA A 76 48.74 -3.03 -5.73
CA ALA A 76 48.53 -4.17 -4.82
C ALA A 76 47.08 -4.26 -4.27
N ARG A 77 46.36 -3.14 -4.25
CA ARG A 77 44.96 -3.03 -3.80
C ARG A 77 44.04 -2.70 -4.98
N PRO A 78 42.95 -3.45 -5.20
CA PRO A 78 41.96 -3.10 -6.22
C PRO A 78 41.28 -1.77 -5.93
N LEU A 79 40.91 -1.07 -6.99
CA LEU A 79 40.12 0.17 -6.94
C LEU A 79 38.70 -0.06 -7.47
N VAL A 80 37.81 0.85 -7.11
CA VAL A 80 36.49 1.03 -7.72
C VAL A 80 36.43 2.40 -8.39
N VAL A 81 35.91 2.43 -9.61
CA VAL A 81 35.86 3.62 -10.48
C VAL A 81 34.38 3.89 -10.80
N ARG A 82 33.84 4.97 -10.23
CA ARG A 82 32.39 5.27 -10.23
C ARG A 82 32.12 6.57 -10.98
N SER A 83 31.03 6.62 -11.73
CA SER A 83 30.46 7.86 -12.25
C SER A 83 30.00 8.80 -11.13
N SER A 84 30.23 10.09 -11.32
CA SER A 84 29.72 11.17 -10.49
C SER A 84 29.33 12.35 -11.39
N SER A 85 28.06 12.41 -11.78
CA SER A 85 27.54 13.53 -12.59
C SER A 85 26.95 14.63 -11.69
N ALA A 86 27.03 15.89 -12.11
CA ALA A 86 26.39 17.00 -11.41
C ALA A 86 24.85 16.87 -11.32
N HIS A 87 24.25 16.11 -12.24
CA HIS A 87 22.80 15.93 -12.36
C HIS A 87 22.31 14.55 -11.88
N GLU A 88 23.16 13.71 -11.28
CA GLU A 88 22.84 12.31 -10.96
C GLU A 88 21.90 12.16 -9.74
N ASP A 89 22.09 12.98 -8.71
CA ASP A 89 21.34 12.92 -7.43
C ASP A 89 20.32 14.07 -7.25
N GLY A 90 19.92 14.73 -8.35
CA GLY A 90 18.95 15.85 -8.33
C GLY A 90 17.51 15.40 -8.05
N ALA A 91 16.70 16.28 -7.45
CA ALA A 91 15.34 15.95 -6.99
C ALA A 91 14.37 15.47 -8.07
N GLU A 92 14.60 15.86 -9.34
CA GLU A 92 13.81 15.46 -10.51
C GLU A 92 14.61 14.60 -11.51
N SER A 93 15.77 14.06 -11.12
CA SER A 93 16.67 13.40 -12.08
C SER A 93 16.23 11.98 -12.43
N SER A 94 15.87 11.79 -13.70
CA SER A 94 15.63 10.47 -14.30
C SER A 94 16.92 9.71 -14.66
N LEU A 95 18.10 10.17 -14.20
CA LEU A 95 19.41 9.66 -14.63
C LEU A 95 20.05 8.63 -13.69
N ALA A 96 19.45 8.39 -12.52
CA ALA A 96 19.95 7.43 -11.54
C ALA A 96 20.03 6.01 -12.16
N GLY A 97 21.21 5.38 -12.06
CA GLY A 97 21.46 4.03 -12.60
C GLY A 97 21.78 3.95 -14.10
N LEU A 98 21.81 5.07 -14.83
CA LEU A 98 22.20 5.08 -16.26
C LEU A 98 23.72 5.16 -16.51
N PHE A 99 24.50 5.53 -15.49
CA PHE A 99 25.95 5.73 -15.61
C PHE A 99 26.76 4.53 -15.12
N GLU A 100 27.94 4.35 -15.71
CA GLU A 100 28.74 3.13 -15.55
C GLU A 100 29.62 3.18 -14.29
N THR A 101 29.71 2.04 -13.59
CA THR A 101 30.66 1.82 -12.47
C THR A 101 31.48 0.56 -12.78
N VAL A 102 32.79 0.62 -12.54
CA VAL A 102 33.73 -0.48 -12.76
C VAL A 102 34.31 -0.91 -11.42
N LEU A 103 34.05 -2.16 -11.03
CA LEU A 103 34.51 -2.78 -9.78
C LEU A 103 35.81 -3.58 -10.01
N ASP A 104 36.52 -3.86 -8.91
CA ASP A 104 37.69 -4.78 -8.85
C ASP A 104 38.76 -4.47 -9.91
N VAL A 105 39.19 -3.21 -9.98
CA VAL A 105 40.13 -2.69 -10.99
C VAL A 105 41.58 -2.84 -10.49
N HIS A 106 42.40 -3.61 -11.21
CA HIS A 106 43.80 -3.93 -10.86
C HIS A 106 44.79 -3.38 -11.89
N GLY A 107 45.90 -2.80 -11.43
CA GLY A 107 46.96 -2.28 -12.30
C GLY A 107 46.63 -0.96 -13.01
N TRP A 108 47.65 -0.35 -13.61
CA TRP A 108 47.55 0.98 -14.24
C TRP A 108 46.70 0.96 -15.51
N ASP A 109 46.94 0.01 -16.41
CA ASP A 109 46.27 0.00 -17.72
C ASP A 109 44.75 -0.19 -17.59
N ALA A 110 44.32 -1.18 -16.80
CA ALA A 110 42.91 -1.40 -16.52
C ALA A 110 42.26 -0.24 -15.76
N PHE A 111 43.02 0.48 -14.92
CA PHE A 111 42.56 1.71 -14.28
C PHE A 111 42.30 2.82 -15.31
N THR A 112 43.24 3.11 -16.21
CA THR A 112 43.02 4.11 -17.27
C THR A 112 41.84 3.73 -18.17
N ASP A 113 41.68 2.45 -18.50
CA ASP A 113 40.52 1.95 -19.27
C ASP A 113 39.20 2.05 -18.52
N ALA A 114 39.19 1.80 -17.21
CA ALA A 114 38.01 2.01 -16.35
C ALA A 114 37.61 3.49 -16.33
N VAL A 115 38.55 4.42 -16.15
CA VAL A 115 38.30 5.88 -16.21
C VAL A 115 37.76 6.27 -17.59
N ARG A 116 38.40 5.83 -18.69
CA ARG A 116 37.90 6.04 -20.07
C ARG A 116 36.50 5.47 -20.28
N ARG A 117 36.16 4.35 -19.65
CA ARG A 117 34.85 3.69 -19.76
C ARG A 117 33.76 4.49 -19.05
N VAL A 118 34.01 4.91 -17.81
CA VAL A 118 33.09 5.77 -17.03
C VAL A 118 32.87 7.11 -17.73
N LEU A 119 33.93 7.80 -18.17
CA LEU A 119 33.80 9.07 -18.91
C LEU A 119 32.96 8.92 -20.19
N ARG A 120 33.17 7.86 -20.98
CA ARG A 120 32.38 7.58 -22.18
C ARG A 120 30.91 7.23 -21.88
N SER A 121 30.59 6.73 -20.69
CA SER A 121 29.20 6.41 -20.32
C SER A 121 28.29 7.65 -20.34
N ALA A 122 28.84 8.83 -20.04
CA ALA A 122 28.13 10.11 -20.11
C ALA A 122 27.59 10.43 -21.51
N HIS A 123 28.22 9.93 -22.58
CA HIS A 123 27.77 10.15 -23.96
C HIS A 123 26.67 9.17 -24.42
N ARG A 124 26.34 8.15 -23.61
CA ARG A 124 25.25 7.20 -23.92
C ARG A 124 23.88 7.70 -23.46
N VAL A 125 23.83 8.70 -22.59
CA VAL A 125 22.58 9.32 -22.12
C VAL A 125 22.08 10.34 -23.15
N PRO A 126 20.84 10.20 -23.67
CA PRO A 126 20.26 11.18 -24.60
C PRO A 126 20.13 12.57 -23.95
N VAL A 127 20.51 13.62 -24.68
CA VAL A 127 20.46 15.03 -24.24
C VAL A 127 19.08 15.43 -23.68
N ARG A 128 18.00 14.85 -24.23
CA ARG A 128 16.61 15.09 -23.82
C ARG A 128 16.26 14.59 -22.40
N GLN A 129 17.14 13.84 -21.74
CA GLN A 129 16.98 13.42 -20.32
C GLN A 129 17.77 14.29 -19.33
N VAL A 130 18.55 15.27 -19.81
CA VAL A 130 19.18 16.29 -18.96
C VAL A 130 18.22 17.48 -18.87
N PRO A 131 17.82 17.93 -17.67
CA PRO A 131 16.98 19.13 -17.52
C PRO A 131 17.71 20.37 -18.07
N ASP A 132 17.10 21.05 -19.03
CA ASP A 132 17.61 22.32 -19.55
C ASP A 132 17.29 23.43 -18.54
N HIS A 133 18.32 23.93 -17.87
CA HIS A 133 18.26 25.13 -17.03
C HIS A 133 19.08 26.21 -17.74
N GLY A 134 18.44 26.77 -18.77
CA GLY A 134 19.14 27.45 -19.85
C GLY A 134 20.08 28.57 -19.40
N HIS A 135 21.34 28.45 -19.83
CA HIS A 135 22.09 29.44 -20.62
C HIS A 135 23.22 28.68 -21.35
N ASP A 136 23.44 29.03 -22.62
CA ASP A 136 24.49 28.50 -23.53
C ASP A 136 24.54 26.99 -23.81
N GLY A 137 24.27 26.64 -25.08
CA GLY A 137 24.21 25.26 -25.60
C GLY A 137 25.55 24.53 -25.75
N ALA A 138 26.40 24.56 -24.71
CA ALA A 138 27.71 23.89 -24.68
C ALA A 138 27.89 22.92 -23.49
N ALA A 139 27.05 23.00 -22.45
CA ALA A 139 27.15 22.17 -21.25
C ALA A 139 26.66 20.71 -21.49
N ARG A 140 27.44 19.93 -22.24
CA ARG A 140 27.46 18.47 -22.04
C ARG A 140 27.72 18.23 -20.55
N ALA A 141 26.95 17.36 -19.91
CA ALA A 141 27.13 17.08 -18.49
C ALA A 141 28.55 16.56 -18.22
N ASP A 142 29.41 17.42 -17.67
CA ASP A 142 30.79 17.08 -17.35
C ASP A 142 30.79 16.01 -16.26
N MET A 143 31.15 14.81 -16.68
CA MET A 143 31.18 13.62 -15.83
C MET A 143 32.49 13.60 -15.07
N ALA A 144 32.42 13.76 -13.75
CA ALA A 144 33.54 13.45 -12.88
C ALA A 144 33.60 11.95 -12.60
N VAL A 145 34.79 11.45 -12.31
CA VAL A 145 35.02 10.03 -11.96
C VAL A 145 35.56 9.94 -10.54
N LEU A 146 34.79 9.33 -9.67
CA LEU A 146 35.18 9.03 -8.30
C LEU A 146 35.99 7.72 -8.27
N VAL A 147 37.17 7.78 -7.65
CA VAL A 147 38.07 6.64 -7.47
C VAL A 147 38.27 6.39 -5.97
N GLN A 148 37.94 5.18 -5.52
CA GLN A 148 38.09 4.74 -4.13
C GLN A 148 38.69 3.32 -4.08
N PRO A 149 39.24 2.85 -2.94
CA PRO A 149 39.63 1.46 -2.75
C PRO A 149 38.42 0.54 -2.85
N MET A 150 38.58 -0.62 -3.49
CA MET A 150 37.54 -1.64 -3.57
C MET A 150 37.44 -2.40 -2.23
N VAL A 151 36.44 -2.07 -1.42
CA VAL A 151 36.18 -2.76 -0.15
C VAL A 151 35.12 -3.84 -0.33
N ARG A 152 35.51 -5.11 -0.10
CA ARG A 152 34.58 -6.24 -0.05
C ARG A 152 33.85 -6.24 1.30
N ALA A 153 32.62 -5.70 1.30
CA ALA A 153 31.75 -5.76 2.46
C ALA A 153 31.31 -7.22 2.75
N VAL A 154 31.32 -7.61 4.02
CA VAL A 154 30.74 -8.87 4.50
C VAL A 154 29.22 -8.74 4.62
N VAL A 155 28.74 -7.57 5.01
CA VAL A 155 27.32 -7.19 5.07
C VAL A 155 27.16 -5.76 4.62
N GLY A 156 26.21 -5.48 3.74
CA GLY A 156 25.94 -4.13 3.23
C GLY A 156 24.50 -3.94 2.82
N GLY A 157 24.17 -2.75 2.33
CA GLY A 157 22.84 -2.45 1.83
C GLY A 157 22.50 -0.97 1.88
N VAL A 158 21.20 -0.68 1.96
CA VAL A 158 20.64 0.67 1.87
C VAL A 158 19.89 1.05 3.15
N MET A 159 19.99 2.30 3.55
CA MET A 159 19.39 2.83 4.76
C MET A 159 18.72 4.19 4.50
N PHE A 160 17.43 4.27 4.84
CA PHE A 160 16.67 5.51 4.79
C PHE A 160 16.55 6.09 6.21
N GLY A 161 16.96 7.35 6.38
CA GLY A 161 16.85 8.11 7.64
C GLY A 161 15.41 8.45 8.06
N ALA A 162 14.45 8.26 7.16
CA ALA A 162 13.01 8.26 7.38
C ALA A 162 12.39 6.98 6.79
N ASP A 163 11.11 6.71 7.03
CA ASP A 163 10.37 5.65 6.33
C ASP A 163 9.61 6.26 5.12
N PRO A 164 10.10 6.06 3.87
CA PRO A 164 9.48 6.62 2.67
C PRO A 164 8.20 5.88 2.24
N LEU A 165 7.89 4.71 2.82
CA LEU A 165 6.64 4.00 2.52
C LEU A 165 5.48 4.52 3.39
N THR A 166 5.77 4.91 4.63
CA THR A 166 4.74 5.37 5.59
C THR A 166 4.79 6.87 5.91
N GLY A 167 5.74 7.61 5.34
CA GLY A 167 5.90 9.05 5.57
C GLY A 167 6.42 9.40 6.97
N ARG A 168 7.12 8.46 7.63
CA ARG A 168 7.47 8.59 9.05
C ARG A 168 8.93 8.98 9.28
N TYR A 169 9.13 10.24 9.66
CA TYR A 169 10.40 10.80 10.12
C TYR A 169 10.85 10.29 11.51
N ASP A 170 10.04 9.53 12.26
CA ASP A 170 10.43 8.92 13.54
C ASP A 170 10.95 7.47 13.42
N ARG A 171 11.23 7.06 12.18
CA ARG A 171 11.70 5.71 11.80
C ARG A 171 12.96 5.80 10.97
N VAL A 172 13.84 4.83 11.14
CA VAL A 172 14.97 4.56 10.24
C VAL A 172 14.74 3.18 9.65
N LEU A 173 14.86 3.06 8.33
CA LEU A 173 14.70 1.79 7.61
C LEU A 173 16.07 1.31 7.15
N VAL A 174 16.44 0.07 7.43
CA VAL A 174 17.70 -0.53 6.98
C VAL A 174 17.39 -1.82 6.24
N SER A 175 17.72 -1.90 4.96
CA SER A 175 17.71 -3.12 4.17
C SER A 175 19.14 -3.64 4.03
N ALA A 176 19.39 -4.91 4.33
CA ALA A 176 20.73 -5.48 4.36
C ALA A 176 20.82 -6.85 3.67
N VAL A 177 21.95 -7.12 3.02
CA VAL A 177 22.31 -8.39 2.37
C VAL A 177 23.73 -8.83 2.74
N PRO A 178 24.05 -10.13 2.65
CA PRO A 178 25.43 -10.60 2.64
C PRO A 178 26.17 -10.10 1.39
N GLY A 179 27.35 -9.51 1.57
CA GLY A 179 28.11 -8.83 0.51
C GLY A 179 27.98 -7.31 0.55
N GLY A 180 28.15 -6.67 -0.62
CA GLY A 180 27.99 -5.23 -0.82
C GLY A 180 26.54 -4.78 -1.07
N PRO A 181 26.28 -3.46 -1.10
CA PRO A 181 24.95 -2.89 -1.37
C PRO A 181 24.47 -3.15 -2.80
N ASP A 182 25.39 -3.39 -3.75
CA ASP A 182 25.11 -3.54 -5.17
C ASP A 182 24.01 -4.58 -5.44
N ARG A 183 24.01 -5.68 -4.66
CA ARG A 183 23.05 -6.80 -4.74
C ARG A 183 21.62 -6.46 -4.32
N LEU A 184 21.42 -5.33 -3.65
CA LEU A 184 20.10 -4.77 -3.35
C LEU A 184 19.67 -3.73 -4.39
N VAL A 185 20.64 -3.00 -4.95
CA VAL A 185 20.40 -1.94 -5.94
C VAL A 185 20.09 -2.54 -7.32
N ASP A 186 20.72 -3.68 -7.67
CA ASP A 186 20.46 -4.43 -8.91
C ASP A 186 19.23 -5.36 -8.84
N GLY A 187 18.62 -5.52 -7.65
CA GLY A 187 17.49 -6.41 -7.42
C GLY A 187 17.81 -7.91 -7.40
N SER A 188 19.09 -8.31 -7.35
CA SER A 188 19.53 -9.71 -7.39
C SER A 188 19.33 -10.49 -6.08
N ALA A 189 19.00 -9.82 -4.96
CA ALA A 189 18.74 -10.45 -3.68
C ALA A 189 17.67 -9.75 -2.84
N ASP A 190 16.68 -10.52 -2.36
CA ASP A 190 15.74 -10.09 -1.32
C ASP A 190 16.46 -10.00 0.05
N GLY A 191 16.86 -8.78 0.42
CA GLY A 191 17.52 -8.52 1.70
C GLY A 191 16.59 -8.46 2.92
N VAL A 192 17.19 -8.50 4.10
CA VAL A 192 16.48 -8.34 5.38
C VAL A 192 16.25 -6.88 5.69
N ARG A 193 15.01 -6.51 5.97
CA ARG A 193 14.56 -5.14 6.25
C ARG A 193 14.26 -4.93 7.73
N HIS A 194 15.00 -4.05 8.39
CA HIS A 194 14.82 -3.66 9.78
C HIS A 194 14.15 -2.29 9.89
N HIS A 195 13.00 -2.23 10.57
CA HIS A 195 12.37 -0.97 10.98
C HIS A 195 12.87 -0.59 12.38
N LEU A 196 13.60 0.51 12.49
CA LEU A 196 14.19 1.02 13.71
C LEU A 196 13.51 2.33 14.13
N THR A 197 13.57 2.68 15.42
CA THR A 197 13.36 4.07 15.87
C THR A 197 14.66 4.88 15.74
N ARG A 198 14.57 6.21 15.80
CA ARG A 198 15.75 7.11 15.89
C ARG A 198 16.69 6.86 17.10
N HIS A 199 16.31 5.95 18.00
CA HIS A 199 17.09 5.50 19.17
C HIS A 199 17.62 4.06 19.00
N ALA A 200 17.66 3.53 17.77
CA ALA A 200 18.10 2.17 17.44
C ALA A 200 17.31 1.03 18.13
N ARG A 201 16.09 1.30 18.61
CA ARG A 201 15.17 0.25 19.04
C ARG A 201 14.54 -0.39 17.81
N LEU A 202 14.78 -1.68 17.62
CA LEU A 202 14.10 -2.50 16.60
C LEU A 202 12.61 -2.60 16.88
N VAL A 203 11.80 -2.31 15.87
CA VAL A 203 10.33 -2.36 15.88
C VAL A 203 9.83 -3.60 15.14
N ARG A 204 10.38 -3.88 13.96
CA ARG A 204 10.02 -5.01 13.08
C ARG A 204 11.24 -5.42 12.24
N THR A 205 11.33 -6.70 11.90
CA THR A 205 12.25 -7.21 10.86
C THR A 205 11.42 -8.00 9.83
N GLU A 206 11.72 -7.85 8.54
CA GLU A 206 11.04 -8.55 7.43
C GLU A 206 12.08 -9.07 6.43
N PRO A 207 12.13 -10.39 6.13
CA PRO A 207 11.45 -11.48 6.83
C PRO A 207 11.91 -11.62 8.29
N ALA A 208 11.19 -12.39 9.10
CA ALA A 208 11.54 -12.57 10.51
C ALA A 208 12.80 -13.46 10.68
N GLU A 209 13.91 -12.86 11.10
CA GLU A 209 15.15 -13.60 11.37
C GLU A 209 15.09 -14.43 12.68
N PRO A 210 15.58 -15.68 12.69
CA PRO A 210 15.84 -16.44 13.91
C PRO A 210 16.78 -15.73 14.90
N ARG A 211 16.73 -16.12 16.17
CA ARG A 211 17.68 -15.65 17.18
C ARG A 211 19.03 -16.34 16.96
N GLY A 212 20.09 -15.56 16.73
CA GLY A 212 21.46 -16.05 16.54
C GLY A 212 21.97 -15.97 15.10
N SER A 213 21.08 -15.94 14.10
CA SER A 213 21.43 -15.89 12.68
C SER A 213 21.15 -14.51 12.04
N ARG A 214 21.30 -13.43 12.82
CA ARG A 214 20.98 -12.09 12.34
C ARG A 214 22.11 -11.50 11.52
N LEU A 215 21.77 -11.00 10.34
CA LEU A 215 22.74 -10.37 9.44
C LEU A 215 23.32 -9.07 10.04
N LEU A 216 22.46 -8.30 10.72
CA LEU A 216 22.85 -7.13 11.50
C LEU A 216 22.54 -7.33 12.98
N ASP A 217 23.59 -7.30 13.80
CA ASP A 217 23.49 -7.36 15.25
C ASP A 217 23.05 -6.00 15.86
N ARG A 218 22.87 -5.96 17.18
CA ARG A 218 22.48 -4.72 17.87
C ARG A 218 23.56 -3.63 17.80
N GLY A 219 24.85 -3.99 17.70
CA GLY A 219 25.95 -3.04 17.57
C GLY A 219 25.99 -2.36 16.20
N ARG A 220 25.88 -3.12 15.12
CA ARG A 220 25.75 -2.65 13.73
C ARG A 220 24.53 -1.75 13.56
N LEU A 221 23.34 -2.18 14.00
CA LEU A 221 22.11 -1.37 13.92
C LEU A 221 22.22 -0.03 14.67
N ARG A 222 22.93 0.03 15.81
CA ARG A 222 23.21 1.28 16.52
C ARG A 222 24.17 2.20 15.76
N ARG A 223 25.22 1.64 15.14
CA ARG A 223 26.17 2.40 14.30
C ARG A 223 25.48 2.99 13.08
N LEU A 224 24.60 2.22 12.42
CA LEU A 224 23.79 2.69 11.30
C LEU A 224 22.83 3.82 11.70
N VAL A 225 22.09 3.71 12.80
CA VAL A 225 21.23 4.81 13.26
C VAL A 225 22.03 6.04 13.72
N ARG A 226 23.27 5.87 14.22
CA ARG A 226 24.19 6.98 14.47
C ARG A 226 24.63 7.65 13.16
N LEU A 227 24.94 6.86 12.13
CA LEU A 227 25.29 7.33 10.79
C LEU A 227 24.14 8.13 10.15
N ALA A 228 22.93 7.58 10.11
CA ALA A 228 21.74 8.26 9.60
C ALA A 228 21.52 9.62 10.27
N ARG A 229 21.65 9.68 11.60
CA ARG A 229 21.52 10.94 12.37
C ARG A 229 22.66 11.93 12.13
N LEU A 230 23.88 11.46 11.85
CA LEU A 230 25.01 12.34 11.50
C LEU A 230 24.78 12.94 10.12
N ALA A 231 24.44 12.11 9.14
CA ALA A 231 24.09 12.55 7.78
C ALA A 231 22.87 13.49 7.77
N GLU A 232 21.82 13.19 8.54
CA GLU A 232 20.64 14.07 8.68
C GLU A 232 21.01 15.48 9.16
N ARG A 233 21.99 15.60 10.08
CA ARG A 233 22.49 16.91 10.54
C ARG A 233 23.37 17.60 9.50
N GLU A 234 24.20 16.85 8.80
CA GLU A 234 25.11 17.40 7.80
C GLU A 234 24.35 17.91 6.57
N PHE A 235 23.40 17.13 6.05
CA PHE A 235 22.66 17.44 4.82
C PHE A 235 21.31 18.14 5.07
N GLY A 236 20.96 18.44 6.33
CA GLY A 236 19.76 19.22 6.69
C GLY A 236 18.41 18.48 6.57
N GLY A 237 18.43 17.18 6.28
CA GLY A 237 17.23 16.35 6.13
C GLY A 237 17.55 14.86 6.03
N PRO A 238 16.55 13.97 6.14
CA PRO A 238 16.78 12.53 6.12
C PRO A 238 17.38 12.08 4.78
N GLN A 239 18.38 11.21 4.86
CA GLN A 239 19.15 10.72 3.72
C GLN A 239 18.79 9.26 3.40
N ASP A 240 18.89 8.91 2.12
CA ASP A 240 19.07 7.55 1.62
C ASP A 240 20.58 7.28 1.51
N ILE A 241 21.06 6.21 2.13
CA ILE A 241 22.47 5.93 2.38
C ILE A 241 22.81 4.50 1.98
N GLU A 242 23.77 4.34 1.07
CA GLU A 242 24.43 3.05 0.82
C GLU A 242 25.54 2.82 1.85
N PHE A 243 25.61 1.62 2.43
CA PHE A 243 26.58 1.28 3.46
C PHE A 243 27.14 -0.14 3.33
N GLY A 244 28.28 -0.38 3.98
CA GLY A 244 28.86 -1.71 4.16
C GLY A 244 29.64 -1.84 5.45
N PHE A 245 29.73 -3.07 5.95
CA PHE A 245 30.68 -3.49 6.98
C PHE A 245 31.74 -4.37 6.33
N ASP A 246 33.00 -4.01 6.46
CA ASP A 246 34.12 -4.84 5.99
C ASP A 246 34.41 -6.03 6.91
N ALA A 247 35.47 -6.80 6.61
CA ALA A 247 35.89 -7.95 7.40
C ALA A 247 36.35 -7.59 8.82
N ASP A 248 36.84 -6.35 9.02
CA ASP A 248 37.23 -5.79 10.32
C ASP A 248 36.03 -5.17 11.08
N ASP A 249 34.81 -5.37 10.59
CA ASP A 249 33.57 -4.80 11.13
C ASP A 249 33.53 -3.26 11.14
N ARG A 250 34.32 -2.61 10.28
CA ARG A 250 34.28 -1.15 10.08
C ARG A 250 33.11 -0.80 9.18
N LEU A 251 32.29 0.14 9.62
CA LEU A 251 31.17 0.69 8.84
C LEU A 251 31.71 1.72 7.86
N TRP A 252 31.36 1.58 6.59
CA TRP A 252 31.63 2.53 5.51
C TRP A 252 30.32 3.09 4.93
N LEU A 253 30.32 4.38 4.59
CA LEU A 253 29.29 5.05 3.80
C LEU A 253 29.78 5.11 2.34
N PHE A 254 29.03 4.48 1.44
CA PHE A 254 29.36 4.41 0.02
C PHE A 254 28.63 5.45 -0.82
N GLN A 255 27.42 5.87 -0.44
CA GLN A 255 26.68 6.98 -1.06
C GLN A 255 25.73 7.58 -0.03
N THR A 256 25.39 8.86 -0.21
CA THR A 256 24.31 9.53 0.52
C THR A 256 23.61 10.51 -0.41
N ARG A 257 22.29 10.54 -0.36
CA ARG A 257 21.43 11.45 -1.15
C ARG A 257 20.17 11.82 -0.36
N PRO A 258 19.56 12.99 -0.58
CA PRO A 258 18.31 13.35 0.11
C PRO A 258 17.16 12.42 -0.26
N ILE A 259 16.27 12.11 0.69
CA ILE A 259 15.01 11.42 0.37
C ILE A 259 14.04 12.43 -0.23
N THR A 260 13.85 12.36 -1.56
CA THR A 260 13.04 13.31 -2.34
C THR A 260 11.54 12.95 -2.30
N ALA A 261 11.21 11.66 -2.37
CA ALA A 261 9.85 11.15 -2.34
C ALA A 261 9.44 10.71 -0.91
N MET A 262 8.92 11.65 -0.12
CA MET A 262 8.26 11.36 1.15
C MET A 262 6.74 11.54 1.01
N PRO A 263 5.91 10.49 1.17
CA PRO A 263 4.46 10.64 1.14
C PRO A 263 4.01 11.47 2.35
N THR A 264 3.18 12.48 2.10
CA THR A 264 2.69 13.39 3.14
C THR A 264 1.90 12.62 4.19
N ALA A 265 2.44 12.49 5.40
CA ALA A 265 1.77 11.81 6.49
C ALA A 265 0.42 12.51 6.79
N PRO A 266 -0.73 11.83 6.66
CA PRO A 266 -2.03 12.48 6.79
C PRO A 266 -2.22 13.01 8.22
N PRO A 267 -2.73 14.25 8.41
CA PRO A 267 -2.75 14.91 9.70
C PRO A 267 -3.48 14.11 10.80
N ARG A 268 -3.15 14.37 12.06
CA ARG A 268 -3.87 13.76 13.19
C ARG A 268 -5.34 14.16 13.11
N GLY A 269 -6.23 13.16 13.17
CA GLY A 269 -7.66 13.36 12.98
C GLY A 269 -8.14 13.30 11.52
N ALA A 270 -7.25 13.26 10.52
CA ALA A 270 -7.65 13.12 9.11
C ALA A 270 -8.59 11.92 8.89
N ARG A 271 -9.65 12.16 8.11
CA ARG A 271 -10.61 11.13 7.68
C ARG A 271 -9.89 10.01 6.94
N LEU A 272 -10.44 8.80 6.98
CA LEU A 272 -9.99 7.70 6.15
C LEU A 272 -11.11 7.37 5.18
N LEU A 273 -11.09 8.05 4.04
CA LEU A 273 -11.99 7.81 2.93
C LEU A 273 -11.44 6.69 2.06
N GLY A 274 -12.32 5.86 1.52
CA GLY A 274 -11.96 4.83 0.56
C GLY A 274 -13.20 4.20 -0.07
N PRO A 275 -13.01 3.34 -1.09
CA PRO A 275 -14.11 2.71 -1.83
C PRO A 275 -15.06 1.92 -0.90
N GLY A 276 -14.52 1.21 0.10
CA GLY A 276 -15.32 0.49 1.10
C GLY A 276 -16.37 -0.43 0.45
N PRO A 277 -17.54 -0.62 1.10
CA PRO A 277 -18.67 -1.33 0.50
C PRO A 277 -19.39 -0.50 -0.58
N VAL A 278 -19.25 0.84 -0.60
CA VAL A 278 -19.99 1.68 -1.55
C VAL A 278 -19.51 1.56 -3.00
N ALA A 279 -18.31 1.02 -3.21
CA ALA A 279 -17.79 0.72 -4.55
C ALA A 279 -18.49 -0.48 -5.23
N GLU A 280 -19.19 -1.34 -4.48
CA GLU A 280 -20.04 -2.39 -5.07
C GLU A 280 -21.27 -1.77 -5.74
N THR A 281 -21.85 -0.73 -5.13
CA THR A 281 -22.99 0.02 -5.68
C THR A 281 -22.56 1.06 -6.73
N PHE A 282 -21.44 1.74 -6.51
CA PHE A 282 -20.93 2.83 -7.35
C PHE A 282 -19.47 2.57 -7.78
N PRO A 283 -19.22 1.64 -8.73
CA PRO A 283 -17.87 1.33 -9.21
C PRO A 283 -17.27 2.44 -10.11
N GLY A 284 -18.12 3.30 -10.67
CA GLY A 284 -17.76 4.34 -11.64
C GLY A 284 -17.58 5.75 -11.06
N VAL A 285 -17.59 6.74 -11.96
CA VAL A 285 -17.71 8.16 -11.62
C VAL A 285 -19.19 8.52 -11.58
N VAL A 286 -19.64 9.01 -10.42
CA VAL A 286 -21.00 9.42 -10.10
C VAL A 286 -21.25 10.80 -10.70
N GLN A 287 -22.35 10.99 -11.44
CA GLN A 287 -22.71 12.33 -11.94
C GLN A 287 -23.37 13.17 -10.83
N PRO A 288 -23.41 14.52 -10.92
CA PRO A 288 -23.98 15.36 -9.87
C PRO A 288 -25.44 15.00 -9.49
N LEU A 289 -26.23 14.55 -10.47
CA LEU A 289 -27.61 14.10 -10.23
C LEU A 289 -27.66 12.69 -9.62
N ASP A 290 -26.73 11.79 -9.95
CA ASP A 290 -26.62 10.49 -9.28
C ASP A 290 -26.19 10.65 -7.81
N GLU A 291 -25.32 11.62 -7.51
CA GLU A 291 -24.89 11.95 -6.15
C GLU A 291 -26.06 12.48 -5.31
N ASP A 292 -26.86 13.38 -5.87
CA ASP A 292 -28.01 13.97 -5.18
C ASP A 292 -29.16 12.96 -4.96
N LEU A 293 -29.44 12.10 -5.96
CA LEU A 293 -30.55 11.14 -5.92
C LEU A 293 -30.22 9.84 -5.19
N TRP A 294 -28.99 9.35 -5.23
CA TRP A 294 -28.63 8.04 -4.64
C TRP A 294 -27.63 8.17 -3.49
N LEU A 295 -26.51 8.87 -3.70
CA LEU A 295 -25.42 8.89 -2.72
C LEU A 295 -25.79 9.68 -1.45
N ALA A 296 -26.50 10.80 -1.59
CA ALA A 296 -26.96 11.60 -0.45
C ALA A 296 -28.01 10.85 0.42
N PRO A 297 -29.07 10.23 -0.14
CA PRO A 297 -29.95 9.34 0.62
C PRO A 297 -29.22 8.15 1.26
N MET A 298 -28.26 7.51 0.58
CA MET A 298 -27.44 6.45 1.15
C MET A 298 -26.63 6.93 2.37
N SER A 299 -25.94 8.07 2.23
CA SER A 299 -25.14 8.65 3.32
C SER A 299 -26.01 8.96 4.54
N TYR A 300 -27.22 9.47 4.33
CA TYR A 300 -28.20 9.73 5.39
C TYR A 300 -28.76 8.44 6.01
N GLY A 301 -29.15 7.45 5.21
CA GLY A 301 -29.66 6.16 5.69
C GLY A 301 -28.65 5.39 6.53
N LEU A 302 -27.39 5.33 6.08
CA LEU A 302 -26.26 4.79 6.85
C LEU A 302 -26.03 5.56 8.16
N THR A 303 -26.14 6.89 8.12
CA THR A 303 -26.01 7.75 9.31
C THR A 303 -27.09 7.41 10.35
N LEU A 304 -28.34 7.21 9.93
CA LEU A 304 -29.42 6.76 10.82
C LEU A 304 -29.17 5.35 11.38
N ALA A 305 -28.77 4.40 10.53
CA ALA A 305 -28.49 3.03 10.96
C ALA A 305 -27.37 2.96 12.00
N LEU A 306 -26.29 3.71 11.80
CA LEU A 306 -25.17 3.81 12.75
C LEU A 306 -25.55 4.47 14.09
N ASP A 307 -26.50 5.41 14.10
CA ASP A 307 -27.01 6.00 15.34
C ASP A 307 -27.98 5.07 16.09
N LEU A 308 -28.91 4.45 15.37
CA LEU A 308 -29.90 3.52 15.93
C LEU A 308 -29.23 2.31 16.59
N THR A 309 -28.15 1.80 15.99
CA THR A 309 -27.31 0.71 16.53
C THR A 309 -26.29 1.17 17.58
N GLY A 310 -26.06 2.48 17.73
CA GLY A 310 -25.02 3.03 18.61
C GLY A 310 -23.59 2.77 18.16
N SER A 311 -23.41 2.33 16.91
CA SER A 311 -22.12 1.91 16.32
C SER A 311 -21.12 3.07 16.26
N ALA A 312 -21.57 4.26 15.85
CA ALA A 312 -20.74 5.47 15.79
C ALA A 312 -21.21 6.56 16.79
N PRO A 313 -20.34 7.51 17.19
CA PRO A 313 -20.74 8.62 18.06
C PRO A 313 -21.62 9.64 17.33
N ARG A 314 -22.79 9.99 17.92
CA ARG A 314 -23.70 11.06 17.44
C ARG A 314 -22.99 12.37 17.05
N GLY A 315 -22.02 12.80 17.85
CA GLY A 315 -21.27 14.03 17.60
C GLY A 315 -20.36 13.99 16.36
N GLN A 316 -19.99 12.80 15.89
CA GLN A 316 -19.27 12.61 14.61
C GLN A 316 -20.26 12.48 13.45
N LEU A 317 -21.31 11.66 13.62
CA LEU A 317 -22.38 11.48 12.62
C LEU A 317 -23.07 12.79 12.22
N ARG A 318 -23.19 13.76 13.14
CA ARG A 318 -23.72 15.11 12.84
C ARG A 318 -22.75 16.05 12.11
N ARG A 319 -21.46 15.72 12.03
CA ARG A 319 -20.40 16.60 11.47
C ARG A 319 -19.76 16.04 10.20
N LEU A 320 -19.81 14.74 10.01
CA LEU A 320 -19.11 14.03 8.94
C LEU A 320 -20.11 13.14 8.19
N PRO A 321 -20.28 13.30 6.87
CA PRO A 321 -21.12 12.40 6.08
C PRO A 321 -20.47 11.02 6.03
N VAL A 322 -21.25 9.95 6.23
CA VAL A 322 -20.72 8.58 6.24
C VAL A 322 -20.20 8.17 4.86
N VAL A 323 -20.88 8.65 3.81
CA VAL A 323 -20.50 8.50 2.40
C VAL A 323 -20.44 9.88 1.74
N THR A 324 -19.47 10.10 0.86
CA THR A 324 -19.19 11.36 0.15
C THR A 324 -18.62 11.05 -1.23
N THR A 325 -18.55 12.03 -2.13
CA THR A 325 -17.67 11.94 -3.31
C THR A 325 -16.23 12.38 -3.00
N VAL A 326 -15.27 11.84 -3.75
CA VAL A 326 -13.89 12.32 -3.91
C VAL A 326 -13.58 12.22 -5.40
N ASP A 327 -13.30 13.34 -6.06
CA ASP A 327 -13.07 13.44 -7.51
C ASP A 327 -14.15 12.70 -8.35
N GLY A 328 -15.42 12.87 -7.95
CA GLY A 328 -16.58 12.24 -8.57
C GLY A 328 -16.75 10.73 -8.27
N ARG A 329 -15.89 10.11 -7.46
CA ARG A 329 -16.03 8.71 -7.05
C ARG A 329 -16.64 8.59 -5.66
N ALA A 330 -17.55 7.63 -5.46
CA ALA A 330 -18.10 7.34 -4.15
C ALA A 330 -17.01 6.86 -3.17
N ALA A 331 -16.99 7.44 -1.97
CA ALA A 331 -16.04 7.10 -0.92
C ALA A 331 -16.73 7.11 0.45
N ALA A 332 -16.52 6.06 1.24
CA ALA A 332 -17.05 5.93 2.59
C ALA A 332 -15.99 6.22 3.66
N ASP A 333 -16.41 6.73 4.80
CA ASP A 333 -15.56 6.88 5.98
C ASP A 333 -15.35 5.52 6.67
N LEU A 334 -14.23 4.87 6.33
CA LEU A 334 -13.92 3.51 6.76
C LEU A 334 -13.81 3.37 8.28
N ARG A 335 -13.66 4.47 9.03
CA ARG A 335 -13.70 4.44 10.51
C ARG A 335 -15.11 4.52 11.07
N LEU A 336 -16.01 5.28 10.46
CA LEU A 336 -17.42 5.32 10.87
C LEU A 336 -18.11 3.98 10.57
N LEU A 337 -17.75 3.33 9.46
CA LEU A 337 -18.20 1.97 9.12
C LEU A 337 -17.50 0.84 9.89
N GLY A 338 -16.46 1.13 10.67
CA GLY A 338 -15.67 0.10 11.38
C GLY A 338 -14.79 -0.78 10.49
N ALA A 339 -14.74 -0.54 9.18
CA ALA A 339 -13.92 -1.24 8.19
C ALA A 339 -12.40 -0.99 8.34
N ALA A 340 -11.99 -0.01 9.15
CA ALA A 340 -10.60 0.30 9.43
C ALA A 340 -10.29 0.34 10.95
N PRO A 341 -9.16 -0.25 11.41
CA PRO A 341 -8.83 -0.30 12.82
C PRO A 341 -8.49 1.09 13.41
N ALA A 342 -8.75 1.24 14.70
CA ALA A 342 -8.29 2.39 15.48
C ALA A 342 -6.75 2.48 15.46
N ARG A 343 -6.20 3.71 15.40
CA ARG A 343 -4.78 3.96 15.11
C ARG A 343 -3.82 3.53 16.24
N GLY A 344 -3.21 2.35 16.06
CA GLY A 344 -1.87 2.02 16.56
C GLY A 344 -1.79 1.28 17.90
N PRO A 345 -0.61 0.71 18.25
CA PRO A 345 -0.47 -0.25 19.34
C PRO A 345 -0.75 0.29 20.76
N GLY A 346 -0.85 1.62 20.94
CA GLY A 346 -1.32 2.23 22.20
C GLY A 346 -2.83 2.47 22.27
N SER A 347 -3.53 2.56 21.12
CA SER A 347 -4.97 2.86 21.11
C SER A 347 -5.85 1.67 21.45
N ALA A 348 -5.35 0.44 21.32
CA ALA A 348 -6.10 -0.77 21.70
C ALA A 348 -6.36 -0.82 23.21
N PHE A 349 -5.34 -0.52 24.03
CA PHE A 349 -5.46 -0.49 25.49
C PHE A 349 -6.34 0.68 25.98
N LEU A 350 -6.11 1.88 25.47
CA LEU A 350 -6.96 3.06 25.76
C LEU A 350 -8.40 2.90 25.24
N GLY A 351 -8.59 2.20 24.13
CA GLY A 351 -9.89 1.89 23.55
C GLY A 351 -10.66 0.84 24.35
N PHE A 352 -9.97 -0.15 24.92
CA PHE A 352 -10.54 -1.13 25.85
C PHE A 352 -11.01 -0.47 27.15
N LEU A 353 -10.24 0.49 27.68
CA LEU A 353 -10.60 1.26 28.88
C LEU A 353 -11.68 2.33 28.65
N ASN A 354 -12.07 2.61 27.41
CA ASN A 354 -13.11 3.58 27.10
C ASN A 354 -14.49 2.91 27.20
N PRO A 355 -15.34 3.24 28.20
CA PRO A 355 -16.65 2.62 28.33
C PRO A 355 -17.65 3.12 27.27
N ALA A 356 -17.40 4.26 26.61
CA ALA A 356 -18.40 4.90 25.76
C ALA A 356 -18.90 4.03 24.58
N PRO A 357 -18.09 3.24 23.86
CA PRO A 357 -18.59 2.31 22.83
C PRO A 357 -19.38 1.12 23.39
N GLY A 358 -19.12 0.72 24.64
CA GLY A 358 -19.92 -0.29 25.34
C GLY A 358 -21.27 0.29 25.77
N ALA A 359 -21.24 1.43 26.47
CA ALA A 359 -22.42 2.13 26.95
C ALA A 359 -23.37 2.56 25.82
N ARG A 360 -22.85 3.06 24.67
CA ARG A 360 -23.67 3.37 23.50
C ARG A 360 -24.41 2.16 22.97
N ARG A 361 -23.72 1.02 22.80
CA ARG A 361 -24.33 -0.21 22.29
C ARG A 361 -25.32 -0.81 23.29
N ALA A 362 -25.04 -0.75 24.60
CA ALA A 362 -25.98 -1.14 25.64
C ALA A 362 -27.25 -0.26 25.63
N ALA A 363 -27.10 1.06 25.51
CA ALA A 363 -28.23 1.99 25.39
C ALA A 363 -28.98 1.90 24.04
N ALA A 364 -28.38 1.26 23.02
CA ALA A 364 -29.03 0.92 21.77
C ALA A 364 -29.72 -0.45 21.81
N ALA A 365 -29.22 -1.42 22.59
CA ALA A 365 -29.65 -2.81 22.60
C ALA A 365 -31.16 -3.02 22.76
N TRP A 366 -31.83 -2.21 23.59
CA TRP A 366 -33.29 -2.30 23.75
C TRP A 366 -34.08 -1.73 22.55
N ARG A 367 -33.53 -0.73 21.86
CA ARG A 367 -34.09 -0.20 20.61
C ARG A 367 -33.86 -1.19 19.47
N THR A 368 -32.64 -1.70 19.33
CA THR A 368 -32.29 -2.68 18.29
C THR A 368 -32.99 -4.03 18.48
N GLY A 369 -33.25 -4.47 19.71
CA GLY A 369 -34.01 -5.69 19.98
C GLY A 369 -35.45 -5.63 19.47
N ARG A 370 -36.17 -4.53 19.72
CA ARG A 370 -37.52 -4.32 19.16
C ARG A 370 -37.49 -4.10 17.65
N LEU A 371 -36.51 -3.34 17.16
CA LEU A 371 -36.33 -3.08 15.73
C LEU A 371 -36.04 -4.38 14.95
N ARG A 372 -35.21 -5.29 15.48
CA ARG A 372 -34.92 -6.60 14.87
C ARG A 372 -36.19 -7.41 14.59
N ALA A 373 -37.16 -7.39 15.50
CA ALA A 373 -38.44 -8.09 15.31
C ALA A 373 -39.36 -7.42 14.29
N ALA A 374 -39.31 -6.08 14.17
CA ALA A 374 -40.17 -5.31 13.26
C ALA A 374 -39.59 -5.15 11.84
N LEU A 375 -38.26 -5.20 11.67
CA LEU A 375 -37.55 -4.93 10.40
C LEU A 375 -38.07 -5.69 9.17
N PRO A 376 -38.47 -6.98 9.26
CA PRO A 376 -39.03 -7.70 8.11
C PRO A 376 -40.39 -7.15 7.68
N MET A 377 -41.29 -6.85 8.61
CA MET A 377 -42.60 -6.26 8.29
C MET A 377 -42.46 -4.83 7.74
N LEU A 378 -41.60 -4.02 8.35
CA LEU A 378 -41.30 -2.66 7.87
C LEU A 378 -40.74 -2.64 6.44
N ALA A 379 -40.03 -3.69 6.01
CA ALA A 379 -39.58 -3.82 4.63
C ALA A 379 -40.74 -4.13 3.68
N VAL A 380 -41.64 -5.04 4.05
CA VAL A 380 -42.84 -5.37 3.26
C VAL A 380 -43.77 -4.16 3.14
N ASP A 381 -44.01 -3.45 4.24
CA ASP A 381 -44.85 -2.24 4.27
C ASP A 381 -44.24 -1.14 3.37
N LEU A 382 -42.92 -0.90 3.48
CA LEU A 382 -42.20 0.06 2.62
C LEU A 382 -42.30 -0.31 1.14
N MET A 383 -42.12 -1.58 0.77
CA MET A 383 -42.27 -2.04 -0.61
C MET A 383 -43.69 -1.81 -1.13
N ALA A 384 -44.71 -2.19 -0.35
CA ALA A 384 -46.11 -2.04 -0.73
C ALA A 384 -46.56 -0.58 -0.89
N ASP A 385 -46.02 0.34 -0.08
CA ASP A 385 -46.26 1.78 -0.22
C ASP A 385 -45.52 2.39 -1.42
N VAL A 386 -44.30 1.91 -1.72
CA VAL A 386 -43.52 2.32 -2.89
C VAL A 386 -44.19 1.86 -4.19
N ASP A 387 -44.56 0.59 -4.29
CA ASP A 387 -45.23 0.03 -5.47
C ASP A 387 -46.57 0.75 -5.76
N ARG A 388 -47.35 1.04 -4.70
CA ARG A 388 -48.60 1.80 -4.81
C ARG A 388 -48.35 3.19 -5.38
N TYR A 389 -47.43 3.96 -4.80
CA TYR A 389 -47.14 5.31 -5.27
C TYR A 389 -46.58 5.33 -6.69
N LEU A 390 -45.66 4.43 -7.03
CA LEU A 390 -45.11 4.32 -8.39
C LEU A 390 -46.19 3.95 -9.41
N SER A 391 -47.18 3.13 -9.05
CA SER A 391 -48.30 2.79 -9.95
C SER A 391 -49.23 3.98 -10.27
N GLU A 392 -49.20 5.03 -9.46
CA GLU A 392 -49.99 6.26 -9.66
C GLU A 392 -49.23 7.35 -10.44
N LEU A 393 -47.95 7.12 -10.77
CA LEU A 393 -47.14 8.04 -11.57
C LEU A 393 -47.30 7.75 -13.08
N PRO A 394 -47.63 8.75 -13.91
CA PRO A 394 -47.51 8.62 -15.36
C PRO A 394 -46.03 8.56 -15.77
N PRO A 395 -45.72 8.17 -17.02
CA PRO A 395 -44.36 8.17 -17.55
C PRO A 395 -43.65 9.52 -17.32
N PRO A 396 -42.34 9.55 -16.95
CA PRO A 396 -41.63 10.78 -16.63
C PRO A 396 -41.70 11.87 -17.73
N GLU A 397 -41.74 11.47 -18.99
CA GLU A 397 -41.90 12.31 -20.18
C GLU A 397 -43.27 13.00 -20.28
N GLU A 398 -44.30 12.49 -19.58
CA GLU A 398 -45.65 13.06 -19.50
C GLU A 398 -45.85 13.91 -18.22
N MET A 399 -44.84 13.97 -17.33
CA MET A 399 -44.96 14.68 -16.04
C MET A 399 -44.70 16.19 -16.16
N LEU A 400 -45.65 16.99 -15.67
CA LEU A 400 -45.40 18.42 -15.38
C LEU A 400 -44.24 18.55 -14.38
N SER A 401 -43.38 19.55 -14.56
CA SER A 401 -42.13 19.71 -13.80
C SER A 401 -42.31 19.71 -12.28
N GLY A 402 -43.41 20.26 -11.76
CA GLY A 402 -43.73 20.22 -10.33
C GLY A 402 -44.09 18.82 -9.81
N ARG A 403 -44.78 18.00 -10.61
CA ARG A 403 -45.12 16.61 -10.27
C ARG A 403 -43.88 15.71 -10.35
N LEU A 404 -43.02 15.94 -11.35
CA LEU A 404 -41.72 15.27 -11.47
C LEU A 404 -40.83 15.60 -10.26
N PHE A 405 -40.71 16.88 -9.87
CA PHE A 405 -39.96 17.30 -8.69
C PHE A 405 -40.51 16.67 -7.39
N ALA A 406 -41.84 16.60 -7.24
CA ALA A 406 -42.46 15.95 -6.08
C ALA A 406 -42.14 14.44 -6.03
N ALA A 407 -42.23 13.73 -7.16
CA ALA A 407 -41.88 12.31 -7.24
C ALA A 407 -40.38 12.06 -6.94
N VAL A 408 -39.50 12.92 -7.46
CA VAL A 408 -38.06 12.88 -7.17
C VAL A 408 -37.77 13.13 -5.70
N SER A 409 -38.39 14.16 -5.10
CA SER A 409 -38.22 14.48 -3.68
C SER A 409 -38.74 13.37 -2.76
N TRP A 410 -39.86 12.71 -3.12
CA TRP A 410 -40.37 11.53 -2.43
C TRP A 410 -39.41 10.34 -2.58
N GLY A 411 -38.89 10.09 -3.78
CA GLY A 411 -37.92 9.02 -4.05
C GLY A 411 -36.67 9.11 -3.18
N ARG A 412 -36.17 10.33 -2.92
CA ARG A 412 -35.06 10.56 -1.98
C ARG A 412 -35.38 10.12 -0.55
N THR A 413 -36.61 10.35 -0.08
CA THR A 413 -37.08 9.92 1.25
C THR A 413 -37.23 8.39 1.33
N VAL A 414 -37.71 7.76 0.26
CA VAL A 414 -37.78 6.30 0.13
C VAL A 414 -36.38 5.68 0.14
N LEU A 415 -35.46 6.15 -0.69
CA LEU A 415 -34.08 5.63 -0.78
C LEU A 415 -33.32 5.78 0.55
N ALA A 416 -33.52 6.90 1.27
CA ALA A 416 -33.00 7.08 2.61
C ALA A 416 -33.50 6.00 3.59
N SER A 417 -34.78 5.65 3.49
CA SER A 417 -35.43 4.65 4.33
C SER A 417 -34.99 3.23 3.98
N LEU A 418 -34.86 2.94 2.68
CA LEU A 418 -34.34 1.68 2.14
C LEU A 418 -32.89 1.43 2.60
N HIS A 419 -31.98 2.38 2.37
CA HIS A 419 -30.57 2.21 2.77
C HIS A 419 -30.39 2.13 4.29
N ALA A 420 -31.25 2.80 5.07
CA ALA A 420 -31.31 2.59 6.51
C ALA A 420 -31.76 1.16 6.85
N GLN A 421 -32.81 0.65 6.20
CA GLN A 421 -33.30 -0.73 6.39
C GLN A 421 -32.19 -1.74 6.06
N GLU A 422 -31.59 -1.68 4.87
CA GLU A 422 -30.55 -2.62 4.40
C GLU A 422 -29.38 -2.69 5.39
N SER A 423 -28.90 -1.51 5.83
CA SER A 423 -27.83 -1.37 6.80
C SER A 423 -28.20 -1.95 8.18
N LEU A 424 -29.44 -1.77 8.61
CA LEU A 424 -29.97 -2.32 9.86
C LEU A 424 -30.20 -3.83 9.78
N ALA A 425 -30.68 -4.33 8.65
CA ALA A 425 -30.88 -5.75 8.38
C ALA A 425 -29.54 -6.49 8.45
N GLY A 426 -28.52 -6.03 7.71
CA GLY A 426 -27.18 -6.61 7.75
C GLY A 426 -26.51 -6.53 9.13
N ALA A 427 -26.85 -5.53 9.95
CA ALA A 427 -26.30 -5.36 11.30
C ALA A 427 -27.04 -6.13 12.41
N LEU A 428 -28.34 -6.42 12.25
CA LEU A 428 -29.22 -6.91 13.34
C LEU A 428 -29.83 -8.29 13.08
N LEU A 429 -30.02 -8.69 11.83
CA LEU A 429 -30.57 -10.00 11.46
C LEU A 429 -29.46 -11.04 11.36
N ALA A 430 -29.75 -12.28 11.78
CA ALA A 430 -28.85 -13.40 11.53
C ALA A 430 -28.89 -13.75 10.03
N HIS A 431 -27.74 -14.10 9.47
CA HIS A 431 -27.64 -14.52 8.06
C HIS A 431 -28.06 -16.00 7.94
N ASP A 432 -29.33 -16.29 8.24
CA ASP A 432 -29.87 -17.66 8.32
C ASP A 432 -30.23 -18.25 6.94
N SER A 433 -30.07 -17.48 5.86
CA SER A 433 -30.17 -17.94 4.47
C SER A 433 -28.92 -17.56 3.67
N GLY A 434 -28.32 -18.53 2.98
CA GLY A 434 -27.15 -18.33 2.11
C GLY A 434 -27.46 -17.66 0.77
N ALA A 435 -28.61 -16.99 0.64
CA ALA A 435 -29.08 -16.34 -0.58
C ALA A 435 -29.11 -14.82 -0.37
N THR A 436 -28.24 -14.10 -1.06
CA THR A 436 -28.29 -12.64 -1.19
C THR A 436 -29.17 -12.27 -2.38
N ALA A 437 -29.66 -11.03 -2.46
CA ALA A 437 -30.39 -10.55 -3.64
C ALA A 437 -29.59 -10.73 -4.95
N VAL A 438 -28.28 -10.48 -4.89
CA VAL A 438 -27.33 -10.76 -5.99
C VAL A 438 -27.27 -12.25 -6.34
N GLY A 439 -27.24 -13.14 -5.34
CA GLY A 439 -27.25 -14.60 -5.55
C GLY A 439 -28.56 -15.09 -6.17
N GLU A 440 -29.69 -14.57 -5.72
CA GLU A 440 -31.01 -14.85 -6.31
C GLU A 440 -31.10 -14.33 -7.75
N ALA A 441 -30.67 -13.10 -7.99
CA ALA A 441 -30.64 -12.51 -9.32
C ALA A 441 -29.72 -13.26 -10.28
N LEU A 442 -28.57 -13.76 -9.84
CA LEU A 442 -27.67 -14.58 -10.66
C LEU A 442 -28.28 -15.96 -10.96
N ALA A 443 -29.00 -16.57 -10.01
CA ALA A 443 -29.76 -17.80 -10.26
C ALA A 443 -30.89 -17.56 -11.28
N VAL A 444 -31.68 -16.50 -11.12
CA VAL A 444 -32.73 -16.10 -12.07
C VAL A 444 -32.14 -15.80 -13.45
N LEU A 445 -31.03 -15.08 -13.53
CA LEU A 445 -30.34 -14.78 -14.79
C LEU A 445 -29.86 -16.07 -15.48
N SER A 446 -29.25 -16.98 -14.72
CA SER A 446 -28.74 -18.24 -15.25
C SER A 446 -29.83 -19.17 -15.78
N GLU A 447 -31.04 -19.11 -15.23
CA GLU A 447 -32.19 -19.89 -15.71
C GLU A 447 -32.91 -19.22 -16.89
N ALA A 448 -33.22 -17.91 -16.79
CA ALA A 448 -34.08 -17.22 -17.72
C ALA A 448 -33.37 -16.78 -19.02
N ARG A 449 -32.06 -16.51 -18.97
CA ARG A 449 -31.27 -16.01 -20.12
C ARG A 449 -31.34 -16.90 -21.36
N ALA A 450 -31.46 -18.20 -21.18
CA ALA A 450 -31.53 -19.14 -22.31
C ALA A 450 -32.87 -19.06 -23.08
N ALA A 451 -33.94 -18.56 -22.44
CA ALA A 451 -35.28 -18.45 -23.02
C ALA A 451 -35.61 -17.04 -23.52
N GLU A 452 -35.00 -16.00 -22.94
CA GLU A 452 -35.17 -14.61 -23.35
C GLU A 452 -33.78 -13.93 -23.42
N PRO A 453 -33.24 -13.67 -24.62
CA PRO A 453 -31.94 -13.02 -24.78
C PRO A 453 -32.00 -11.50 -24.56
N ASP A 454 -33.18 -10.87 -24.62
CA ASP A 454 -33.36 -9.43 -24.44
C ASP A 454 -33.36 -9.05 -22.95
N ASP A 455 -32.36 -8.25 -22.54
CA ASP A 455 -32.23 -7.70 -21.19
C ASP A 455 -33.46 -6.92 -20.73
N ALA A 456 -34.10 -6.16 -21.62
CA ALA A 456 -35.24 -5.32 -21.27
C ALA A 456 -36.45 -6.17 -20.85
N ARG A 457 -36.72 -7.26 -21.60
CA ARG A 457 -37.79 -8.22 -21.31
C ARG A 457 -37.48 -9.09 -20.09
N LEU A 458 -36.23 -9.52 -19.93
CA LEU A 458 -35.78 -10.23 -18.74
C LEU A 458 -36.02 -9.40 -17.47
N VAL A 459 -35.59 -8.14 -17.45
CA VAL A 459 -35.77 -7.24 -16.31
C VAL A 459 -37.25 -6.95 -16.05
N ALA A 460 -38.06 -6.73 -17.09
CA ALA A 460 -39.50 -6.50 -16.94
C ALA A 460 -40.23 -7.72 -16.33
N ARG A 461 -39.80 -8.94 -16.66
CA ARG A 461 -40.34 -10.19 -16.11
C ARG A 461 -39.76 -10.54 -14.73
N HIS A 462 -38.52 -10.13 -14.46
CA HIS A 462 -37.76 -10.48 -13.27
C HIS A 462 -37.03 -9.25 -12.69
N PRO A 463 -37.74 -8.34 -11.99
CA PRO A 463 -37.15 -7.09 -11.47
C PRO A 463 -35.95 -7.28 -10.54
N VAL A 464 -35.82 -8.44 -9.88
CA VAL A 464 -34.67 -8.80 -9.02
C VAL A 464 -33.33 -8.70 -9.76
N LEU A 465 -33.32 -8.85 -11.09
CA LEU A 465 -32.14 -8.66 -11.95
C LEU A 465 -31.53 -7.25 -11.88
N LEU A 466 -32.30 -6.24 -11.46
CA LEU A 466 -31.79 -4.89 -11.22
C LEU A 466 -30.72 -4.84 -10.13
N SER A 467 -30.70 -5.80 -9.19
CA SER A 467 -29.65 -5.90 -8.16
C SER A 467 -28.25 -6.24 -8.71
N LEU A 468 -28.15 -6.62 -9.99
CA LEU A 468 -26.87 -6.87 -10.68
C LEU A 468 -26.35 -5.65 -11.45
N LEU A 469 -27.11 -4.56 -11.49
CA LEU A 469 -26.80 -3.36 -12.26
C LEU A 469 -26.60 -2.18 -11.31
N PRO A 470 -25.59 -1.32 -11.53
CA PRO A 470 -25.46 -0.10 -10.77
C PRO A 470 -26.64 0.85 -11.11
N PRO A 471 -27.17 1.59 -10.12
CA PRO A 471 -28.16 2.63 -10.39
C PRO A 471 -27.56 3.69 -11.32
N SER A 472 -28.31 4.07 -12.35
CA SER A 472 -27.88 5.08 -13.34
C SER A 472 -29.07 5.76 -13.99
N LEU A 473 -28.92 7.05 -14.28
CA LEU A 473 -29.91 7.87 -15.00
C LEU A 473 -29.73 7.85 -16.53
N GLY A 474 -28.67 7.20 -17.02
CA GLY A 474 -28.34 7.08 -18.44
C GLY A 474 -28.71 5.72 -19.03
N PRO A 475 -28.10 5.34 -20.18
CA PRO A 475 -28.25 4.01 -20.75
C PRO A 475 -27.78 2.95 -19.74
N ARG A 476 -28.66 2.02 -19.39
CA ARG A 476 -28.31 0.93 -18.46
C ARG A 476 -27.22 0.04 -19.09
N PRO A 477 -26.18 -0.35 -18.32
CA PRO A 477 -25.24 -1.35 -18.81
C PRO A 477 -25.96 -2.70 -19.02
N PRO A 478 -25.49 -3.54 -19.95
CA PRO A 478 -26.07 -4.86 -20.18
C PRO A 478 -25.88 -5.76 -18.95
N LEU A 479 -26.83 -6.67 -18.73
CA LEU A 479 -26.74 -7.70 -17.71
C LEU A 479 -25.54 -8.64 -17.97
N PRO A 480 -24.94 -9.24 -16.93
CA PRO A 480 -23.77 -10.09 -17.07
C PRO A 480 -23.94 -11.21 -18.12
N ALA A 481 -23.05 -11.24 -19.11
CA ALA A 481 -23.10 -12.22 -20.22
C ALA A 481 -22.66 -13.65 -19.83
N ARG A 482 -22.05 -13.83 -18.65
CA ARG A 482 -21.65 -15.14 -18.10
C ARG A 482 -21.94 -15.21 -16.61
N THR A 483 -22.83 -16.11 -16.21
CA THR A 483 -23.02 -16.52 -14.83
C THR A 483 -22.05 -17.67 -14.51
N ALA A 484 -20.92 -17.38 -13.88
CA ALA A 484 -19.96 -18.42 -13.44
C ALA A 484 -20.46 -19.26 -12.23
N TRP A 485 -21.76 -19.18 -11.92
CA TRP A 485 -22.35 -19.57 -10.65
C TRP A 485 -23.42 -20.63 -10.89
N ALA A 486 -23.04 -21.89 -10.76
CA ALA A 486 -23.95 -23.02 -10.90
C ALA A 486 -24.39 -23.51 -9.50
N GLY A 487 -25.67 -23.30 -9.16
CA GLY A 487 -26.33 -23.97 -8.05
C GLY A 487 -26.29 -23.26 -6.69
N VAL A 488 -27.12 -22.23 -6.52
CA VAL A 488 -27.69 -21.88 -5.22
C VAL A 488 -29.16 -22.32 -5.24
N PRO A 489 -29.64 -23.18 -4.31
CA PRO A 489 -31.06 -23.51 -4.25
C PRO A 489 -31.89 -22.28 -3.92
N ARG A 490 -32.98 -22.02 -4.67
CA ARG A 490 -34.03 -21.11 -4.21
C ARG A 490 -34.57 -21.61 -2.86
N GLY A 491 -34.85 -20.67 -1.96
CA GLY A 491 -34.98 -20.94 -0.53
C GLY A 491 -35.92 -22.10 -0.18
N THR A 492 -35.38 -23.10 0.53
CA THR A 492 -36.15 -24.10 1.26
C THR A 492 -35.86 -23.95 2.75
N ALA A 493 -36.92 -23.73 3.54
CA ALA A 493 -36.80 -23.50 4.97
C ALA A 493 -36.43 -24.77 5.73
N ALA A 494 -35.48 -24.66 6.67
CA ALA A 494 -35.21 -25.67 7.68
C ALA A 494 -34.80 -25.00 9.01
N LEU A 495 -35.76 -24.86 9.92
CA LEU A 495 -35.51 -24.39 11.30
C LEU A 495 -34.76 -25.46 12.10
N PRO A 496 -33.79 -25.08 12.96
CA PRO A 496 -33.49 -25.79 14.19
C PRO A 496 -34.33 -25.20 15.33
N ALA A 497 -35.16 -26.02 15.97
CA ALA A 497 -35.87 -25.60 17.17
C ALA A 497 -34.93 -25.54 18.39
N ARG A 498 -34.65 -24.32 18.89
CA ARG A 498 -34.70 -23.96 20.34
C ARG A 498 -34.15 -22.55 20.61
N GLU A 499 -35.04 -21.66 21.07
CA GLU A 499 -34.65 -20.59 21.99
C GLU A 499 -34.48 -21.13 23.43
N GLY A 500 -33.89 -20.32 24.31
CA GLY A 500 -34.15 -20.43 25.76
C GLY A 500 -33.05 -21.04 26.63
N CYS A 501 -31.97 -20.28 26.85
CA CYS A 501 -31.20 -20.13 28.10
C CYS A 501 -29.85 -19.44 27.75
N GLY A 502 -29.38 -18.38 28.40
CA GLY A 502 -29.82 -17.79 29.67
C GLY A 502 -28.67 -17.80 30.67
N CYS A 503 -28.05 -16.65 30.88
CA CYS A 503 -26.97 -16.38 31.84
C CYS A 503 -25.60 -17.04 31.56
N GLY A 504 -24.53 -16.31 31.88
CA GLY A 504 -23.16 -16.76 31.64
C GLY A 504 -22.53 -17.44 32.85
N CYS A 505 -21.41 -18.13 32.62
CA CYS A 505 -20.31 -18.17 33.57
C CYS A 505 -19.00 -18.52 32.86
N ALA A 506 -17.92 -17.84 33.24
CA ALA A 506 -16.59 -18.22 32.81
C ALA A 506 -16.11 -19.43 33.63
N GLY A 507 -15.49 -20.40 32.96
CA GLY A 507 -14.65 -21.41 33.60
C GLY A 507 -15.36 -22.48 34.45
N CYS A 508 -15.70 -23.62 33.82
CA CYS A 508 -15.68 -24.89 34.55
C CYS A 508 -15.24 -26.03 33.61
N ARG A 509 -14.18 -26.75 33.98
CA ARG A 509 -13.83 -28.05 33.37
C ARG A 509 -14.47 -29.15 34.21
N ARG A 510 -15.02 -30.18 33.54
CA ARG A 510 -15.75 -31.37 34.06
C ARG A 510 -17.26 -31.17 34.25
N CYS A 511 -18.02 -31.70 33.29
CA CYS A 511 -19.20 -32.55 33.55
C CYS A 511 -19.47 -33.42 32.31
N ARG A 512 -19.53 -34.74 32.47
CA ARG A 512 -19.99 -35.70 31.45
C ARG A 512 -21.47 -36.03 31.72
N PRO A 513 -22.34 -36.14 30.70
CA PRO A 513 -23.61 -36.84 30.82
C PRO A 513 -23.49 -38.28 30.28
N PRO A 514 -23.81 -39.31 31.08
CA PRO A 514 -24.32 -40.59 30.58
C PRO A 514 -25.84 -40.50 30.35
N TRP A 515 -26.49 -41.63 30.03
CA TRP A 515 -27.95 -41.81 29.86
C TRP A 515 -28.57 -41.28 28.57
N CYS A 516 -28.56 -42.12 27.54
CA CYS A 516 -29.57 -42.12 26.50
C CYS A 516 -30.21 -43.52 26.45
N ALA A 517 -31.37 -43.68 27.09
CA ALA A 517 -32.05 -44.97 27.19
C ALA A 517 -33.58 -44.80 27.36
N ARG A 518 -34.33 -44.98 26.26
CA ARG A 518 -35.53 -45.84 26.14
C ARG A 518 -36.25 -45.60 24.79
N GLN A 519 -36.43 -46.71 24.08
CA GLN A 519 -37.34 -46.93 22.94
C GLN A 519 -38.81 -47.08 23.45
N PRO A 520 -39.90 -47.21 22.62
CA PRO A 520 -39.93 -48.00 21.37
C PRO A 520 -40.84 -47.62 20.17
N ALA A 521 -40.41 -48.15 19.02
CA ALA A 521 -41.09 -48.76 17.87
C ALA A 521 -42.58 -48.55 17.51
N ALA A 522 -42.82 -48.17 16.24
CA ALA A 522 -43.74 -48.74 15.21
C ALA A 522 -43.69 -47.82 13.96
N SER A 523 -43.86 -48.22 12.69
CA SER A 523 -43.97 -49.51 11.99
C SER A 523 -43.51 -49.33 10.51
N ARG A 524 -43.13 -50.41 9.81
CA ARG A 524 -42.84 -50.44 8.35
C ARG A 524 -44.08 -50.97 7.58
N PRO A 525 -44.18 -50.72 6.26
CA PRO A 525 -44.00 -51.84 5.30
C PRO A 525 -43.16 -51.39 4.05
N PRO A 526 -43.09 -52.07 2.87
CA PRO A 526 -41.80 -52.59 2.39
C PRO A 526 -41.46 -52.34 0.89
N GLY A 527 -40.34 -52.91 0.41
CA GLY A 527 -39.93 -52.98 -1.01
C GLY A 527 -38.63 -52.21 -1.30
N SER A 528 -37.44 -52.81 -1.16
CA SER A 528 -36.70 -53.58 -2.18
C SER A 528 -36.41 -52.81 -3.47
N SER A 529 -35.19 -52.69 -4.01
CA SER A 529 -33.80 -52.96 -3.54
C SER A 529 -32.83 -52.26 -4.54
N THR A 530 -31.49 -52.25 -4.49
CA THR A 530 -30.46 -52.98 -3.71
C THR A 530 -29.15 -52.15 -3.69
N ILE A 531 -28.07 -52.67 -3.07
CA ILE A 531 -26.64 -52.37 -3.35
C ILE A 531 -26.12 -50.93 -3.05
N ARG A 532 -25.67 -50.74 -1.81
CA ARG A 532 -24.30 -50.26 -1.51
C ARG A 532 -23.31 -51.43 -1.78
N PRO A 533 -21.98 -51.24 -1.99
CA PRO A 533 -21.08 -50.31 -1.28
C PRO A 533 -20.00 -49.71 -2.24
N ALA A 534 -18.78 -49.28 -1.89
CA ALA A 534 -18.04 -49.11 -0.64
C ALA A 534 -17.06 -47.92 -0.79
N TRP A 535 -16.72 -47.23 0.30
CA TRP A 535 -15.40 -46.63 0.45
C TRP A 535 -14.48 -47.66 1.13
N PRO A 536 -13.17 -47.60 0.88
CA PRO A 536 -12.25 -47.63 2.02
C PRO A 536 -11.17 -46.53 1.95
N CYS A 537 -10.66 -46.20 3.14
CA CYS A 537 -9.71 -45.11 3.38
C CYS A 537 -8.24 -45.52 3.18
N CYS A 538 -7.40 -44.49 3.00
CA CYS A 538 -6.00 -44.38 3.45
C CYS A 538 -4.96 -45.43 2.98
N ALA A 539 -4.08 -45.01 2.07
CA ALA A 539 -2.62 -44.99 2.27
C ALA A 539 -1.93 -44.17 1.17
N GLY A 540 -0.82 -43.52 1.52
CA GLY A 540 0.23 -43.09 0.59
C GLY A 540 1.59 -43.32 1.26
N PRO A 541 2.73 -42.86 0.71
CA PRO A 541 2.96 -42.30 -0.63
C PRO A 541 4.00 -43.11 -1.43
N SER A 542 4.11 -42.82 -2.73
CA SER A 542 5.30 -43.09 -3.57
C SER A 542 5.26 -42.21 -4.81
#